data_AF-A7UG53-F1
#
_entry.id   AF-A7UG53-F1
#
_cell.length_a   1.000
_cell.length_b   1.000
_cell.length_c   1.000
_cell.angle_alpha   90.00
_cell.angle_beta   90.00
_cell.angle_gamma   90.00
#
_symmetry.space_group_name_H-M   'P 1'
#
loop_
_entity.id
_entity.type
_entity.pdbx_description
1 polymer ?
#
loop_
_entity_poly.entity_id
_entity_poly.type
_entity_poly.pdbx_seq_one_letter_code
_entity_poly.pdbx_strand_id
1 'polypeptide(L)'
;MKKRYIIPIILFFLFFAFPFSFLNGKEVHLSIDDFYTSFIDLKNEKYGSIYDQPTFHYLKSIHDITEAKFTLYTFPNAENWAISEIPTKYIKELNQSNWIKIGYHSDNPESKNDNSSNFQNGYLYFENNIPPSLIAKTLRLHYFHSSFDDISFLKSKGVTKLLSADDNRISYSLPPSVNDSLLQKQAISYASMTFEKTDFRTEHHLFPLLKVWSHIQDNVLVIFTHEWALNFWNAAMFRILVYYLAFYGCTFIME
;
A
#
# COMPACT_ATOMS: atom_id res chain seq x y z
N MET A 1 -28.55 20.79 -12.26
CA MET A 1 -28.61 19.72 -13.29
C MET A 1 -27.42 19.65 -14.26
N LYS A 2 -26.63 20.73 -14.50
CA LYS A 2 -25.53 20.70 -15.51
C LYS A 2 -24.20 20.05 -15.08
N LYS A 3 -23.90 19.93 -13.77
CA LYS A 3 -22.64 19.32 -13.29
C LYS A 3 -22.57 17.79 -13.38
N ARG A 4 -23.72 17.10 -13.48
CA ARG A 4 -23.78 15.62 -13.45
C ARG A 4 -23.31 14.94 -14.75
N TYR A 5 -23.34 15.64 -15.88
CA TYR A 5 -22.93 15.09 -17.17
C TYR A 5 -21.48 15.43 -17.56
N ILE A 6 -20.86 16.40 -16.90
CA ILE A 6 -19.48 16.81 -17.21
C ILE A 6 -18.47 15.76 -16.72
N ILE A 7 -18.71 15.17 -15.54
CA ILE A 7 -17.84 14.15 -14.94
C ILE A 7 -17.74 12.88 -15.81
N PRO A 8 -18.85 12.25 -16.27
CA PRO A 8 -18.76 11.07 -17.12
C PRO A 8 -18.15 11.37 -18.50
N ILE A 9 -18.33 12.57 -19.05
CA ILE A 9 -17.69 12.97 -20.32
C ILE A 9 -16.18 13.12 -20.15
N ILE A 10 -15.72 13.74 -19.06
CA ILE A 10 -14.28 13.85 -18.76
C ILE A 10 -13.68 12.46 -18.53
N LEU A 11 -14.34 11.60 -17.75
CA LEU A 11 -13.89 10.23 -17.53
C LEU A 11 -13.83 9.43 -18.85
N PHE A 12 -14.80 9.61 -19.74
CA PHE A 12 -14.81 8.98 -21.07
C PHE A 12 -13.63 9.45 -21.94
N PHE A 13 -13.35 10.75 -21.99
CA PHE A 13 -12.20 11.27 -22.74
C PHE A 13 -10.87 10.81 -22.14
N LEU A 14 -10.75 10.77 -20.81
CA LEU A 14 -9.56 10.23 -20.14
C LEU A 14 -9.36 8.74 -20.41
N PHE A 15 -10.44 7.98 -20.56
CA PHE A 15 -10.38 6.55 -20.83
C PHE A 15 -9.97 6.21 -22.27
N PHE A 16 -10.16 7.09 -23.25
CA PHE A 16 -9.99 6.75 -24.68
C PHE A 16 -8.99 7.63 -25.45
N ALA A 17 -8.52 8.75 -24.88
CA ALA A 17 -7.53 9.62 -25.54
C ALA A 17 -6.06 9.21 -25.32
N PHE A 18 -5.82 8.04 -24.72
CA PHE A 18 -4.48 7.62 -24.27
C PHE A 18 -3.76 6.74 -25.31
N PRO A 19 -2.46 6.95 -25.58
CA PRO A 19 -1.67 6.04 -26.40
C PRO A 19 -1.45 4.71 -25.64
N PHE A 20 -2.26 3.72 -25.99
CA PHE A 20 -2.31 2.35 -25.46
C PHE A 20 -0.97 1.67 -25.20
N SER A 21 0.08 2.00 -25.96
CA SER A 21 1.34 1.25 -25.98
C SER A 21 2.19 1.41 -24.73
N PHE A 22 1.99 2.47 -23.94
CA PHE A 22 2.95 2.79 -22.88
C PHE A 22 2.68 2.13 -21.55
N LEU A 23 1.44 1.73 -21.23
CA LEU A 23 1.10 1.11 -19.94
C LEU A 23 1.16 -0.42 -19.97
N ASN A 24 1.02 -1.00 -21.16
CA ASN A 24 1.01 -2.46 -21.31
C ASN A 24 2.32 -3.08 -20.81
N GLY A 25 2.21 -4.08 -19.93
CA GLY A 25 3.34 -4.78 -19.35
C GLY A 25 4.05 -4.06 -18.20
N LYS A 26 3.57 -2.88 -17.77
CA LYS A 26 4.09 -2.24 -16.56
C LYS A 26 3.61 -2.94 -15.30
N GLU A 27 4.43 -2.91 -14.27
CA GLU A 27 4.08 -3.44 -12.96
C GLU A 27 3.44 -2.36 -12.09
N VAL A 28 2.51 -2.74 -11.23
CA VAL A 28 1.82 -1.84 -10.31
C VAL A 28 1.82 -2.44 -8.91
N HIS A 29 2.42 -1.72 -7.97
CA HIS A 29 2.31 -2.01 -6.54
C HIS A 29 1.19 -1.15 -5.93
N LEU A 30 0.13 -1.80 -5.47
CA LEU A 30 -0.98 -1.14 -4.77
C LEU A 30 -0.86 -1.42 -3.27
N SER A 31 -0.98 -0.36 -2.48
CA SER A 31 -0.92 -0.50 -1.03
C SER A 31 -1.88 0.42 -0.29
N ILE A 32 -2.22 0.03 0.95
CA ILE A 32 -3.09 0.81 1.82
C ILE A 32 -2.40 0.97 3.16
N ASP A 33 -2.11 2.21 3.52
CA ASP A 33 -1.51 2.61 4.78
C ASP A 33 -2.57 2.74 5.88
N ASP A 34 -2.13 2.71 7.13
CA ASP A 34 -2.98 2.78 8.33
C ASP A 34 -4.13 1.76 8.32
N PHE A 35 -3.89 0.55 7.79
CA PHE A 35 -4.92 -0.48 7.67
C PHE A 35 -5.08 -1.25 8.97
N TYR A 36 -5.88 -0.75 9.91
CA TYR A 36 -6.12 -1.43 11.20
C TYR A 36 -7.58 -1.36 11.65
N THR A 37 -8.36 -0.39 11.19
CA THR A 37 -9.76 -0.24 11.59
C THR A 37 -10.62 -1.39 11.06
N SER A 38 -10.36 -1.87 9.84
CA SER A 38 -11.03 -3.07 9.32
C SER A 38 -10.65 -4.32 10.11
N PHE A 39 -9.42 -4.43 10.60
CA PHE A 39 -9.04 -5.56 11.47
C PHE A 39 -9.72 -5.49 12.84
N ILE A 40 -9.82 -4.31 13.45
CA ILE A 40 -10.59 -4.09 14.68
C ILE A 40 -12.04 -4.56 14.51
N ASP A 41 -12.66 -4.22 13.38
CA ASP A 41 -14.06 -4.58 13.11
C ASP A 41 -14.29 -6.11 13.03
N LEU A 42 -13.24 -6.89 12.73
CA LEU A 42 -13.29 -8.35 12.70
C LEU A 42 -13.30 -8.99 14.09
N LYS A 43 -12.85 -8.28 15.14
CA LYS A 43 -12.66 -8.81 16.51
C LYS A 43 -13.89 -9.54 17.07
N ASN A 44 -15.09 -9.02 16.78
CA ASN A 44 -16.35 -9.58 17.29
C ASN A 44 -16.93 -10.71 16.43
N GLU A 45 -16.19 -11.20 15.44
CA GLU A 45 -16.53 -12.40 14.67
C GLU A 45 -17.89 -12.39 13.94
N LYS A 46 -18.48 -11.21 13.73
CA LYS A 46 -19.82 -11.03 13.13
C LYS A 46 -19.97 -11.44 11.66
N TYR A 47 -18.86 -11.75 10.97
CA TYR A 47 -18.83 -12.08 9.55
C TYR A 47 -18.64 -13.59 9.33
N GLY A 48 -19.24 -14.12 8.27
CA GLY A 48 -19.06 -15.53 7.88
C GLY A 48 -17.72 -15.75 7.21
N SER A 49 -17.33 -14.82 6.34
CA SER A 49 -16.03 -14.71 5.68
C SER A 49 -15.39 -13.36 5.98
N ILE A 50 -14.05 -13.28 5.94
CA ILE A 50 -13.36 -11.98 6.00
C ILE A 50 -13.85 -11.02 4.90
N TYR A 51 -14.24 -11.56 3.74
CA TYR A 51 -14.69 -10.76 2.60
C TYR A 51 -16.13 -10.25 2.72
N ASP A 52 -16.82 -10.55 3.82
CA ASP A 52 -18.08 -9.90 4.17
C ASP A 52 -17.83 -8.56 4.91
N GLN A 53 -16.61 -8.33 5.41
CA GLN A 53 -16.23 -7.04 5.99
C GLN A 53 -16.15 -5.99 4.87
N PRO A 54 -16.72 -4.77 5.04
CA PRO A 54 -16.93 -3.82 3.94
C PRO A 54 -15.69 -3.44 3.12
N THR A 55 -14.56 -3.19 3.78
CA THR A 55 -13.31 -2.83 3.12
C THR A 55 -12.70 -4.03 2.39
N PHE A 56 -12.67 -5.21 3.02
CA PHE A 56 -12.22 -6.44 2.37
C PHE A 56 -13.09 -6.83 1.18
N HIS A 57 -14.42 -6.67 1.31
CA HIS A 57 -15.38 -6.84 0.22
C HIS A 57 -15.06 -5.91 -0.95
N TYR A 58 -14.83 -4.63 -0.65
CA TYR A 58 -14.45 -3.63 -1.64
C TYR A 58 -13.18 -4.02 -2.39
N LEU A 59 -12.11 -4.42 -1.69
CA LEU A 59 -10.86 -4.84 -2.33
C LEU A 59 -11.03 -6.12 -3.13
N LYS A 60 -11.78 -7.10 -2.60
CA LYS A 60 -12.09 -8.34 -3.31
C LYS A 60 -12.85 -8.07 -4.60
N SER A 61 -13.81 -7.14 -4.60
CA SER A 61 -14.55 -6.77 -5.81
C SER A 61 -13.64 -6.21 -6.90
N ILE A 62 -12.54 -5.54 -6.53
CA ILE A 62 -11.57 -5.03 -7.49
C ILE A 62 -10.69 -6.17 -7.99
N HIS A 63 -10.16 -6.98 -7.08
CA HIS A 63 -9.36 -8.16 -7.42
C HIS A 63 -10.09 -9.08 -8.40
N ASP A 64 -11.33 -9.46 -8.11
CA ASP A 64 -12.12 -10.38 -8.92
C ASP A 64 -12.36 -9.90 -10.37
N ILE A 65 -12.22 -8.58 -10.63
CA ILE A 65 -12.39 -7.98 -11.96
C ILE A 65 -11.05 -7.74 -12.66
N THR A 66 -9.98 -7.51 -11.91
CA THR A 66 -8.73 -6.96 -12.46
C THR A 66 -7.48 -7.79 -12.16
N GLU A 67 -7.62 -8.84 -11.35
CA GLU A 67 -6.50 -9.58 -10.74
C GLU A 67 -5.58 -8.67 -9.90
N ALA A 68 -6.08 -7.51 -9.47
CA ALA A 68 -5.33 -6.58 -8.64
C ALA A 68 -4.94 -7.23 -7.32
N LYS A 69 -3.76 -6.85 -6.84
CA LYS A 69 -3.17 -7.36 -5.61
C LYS A 69 -2.81 -6.21 -4.70
N PHE A 70 -2.91 -6.39 -3.39
CA PHE A 70 -2.79 -5.30 -2.42
C PHE A 70 -1.86 -5.67 -1.27
N THR A 71 -1.04 -4.71 -0.85
CA THR A 71 -0.31 -4.77 0.41
C THR A 71 -0.96 -3.87 1.45
N LEU A 72 -1.37 -4.44 2.58
CA LEU A 72 -2.04 -3.74 3.68
C LEU A 72 -1.01 -3.44 4.78
N TYR A 73 -0.64 -2.17 4.95
CA TYR A 73 0.31 -1.76 5.98
C TYR A 73 -0.44 -1.44 7.28
N THR A 74 -0.14 -2.20 8.33
CA THR A 74 -0.88 -2.18 9.59
C THR A 74 -0.01 -1.87 10.80
N PHE A 75 -0.65 -1.54 11.90
CA PHE A 75 -0.05 -1.44 13.21
C PHE A 75 -0.41 -2.69 14.03
N PRO A 76 0.57 -3.41 14.61
CA PRO A 76 0.26 -4.56 15.42
C PRO A 76 -0.39 -4.18 16.75
N ASN A 77 -0.24 -2.94 17.20
CA ASN A 77 -0.88 -2.39 18.38
C ASN A 77 -1.59 -1.07 18.04
N ALA A 78 -2.76 -0.82 18.60
CA ALA A 78 -3.41 0.49 18.60
C ALA A 78 -4.28 0.64 19.85
N GLU A 79 -4.91 1.80 20.04
CA GLU A 79 -5.83 1.99 21.18
C GLU A 79 -6.94 0.91 21.16
N ASN A 80 -7.02 0.10 22.22
CA ASN A 80 -7.97 -1.02 22.37
C ASN A 80 -7.87 -2.13 21.29
N TRP A 81 -6.70 -2.27 20.68
CA TRP A 81 -6.48 -3.22 19.58
C TRP A 81 -5.10 -3.87 19.67
N ALA A 82 -5.06 -5.18 19.44
CA ALA A 82 -3.83 -5.88 19.12
C ALA A 82 -4.04 -6.84 17.95
N ILE A 83 -3.04 -7.01 17.10
CA ILE A 83 -3.10 -7.86 15.90
C ILE A 83 -3.35 -9.34 16.23
N SER A 84 -2.99 -9.77 17.44
CA SER A 84 -3.32 -11.10 17.96
C SER A 84 -4.83 -11.32 18.15
N GLU A 85 -5.61 -10.24 18.16
CA GLU A 85 -7.07 -10.29 18.31
C GLU A 85 -7.80 -10.54 16.98
N ILE A 86 -7.10 -10.64 15.84
CA ILE A 86 -7.72 -11.08 14.58
C ILE A 86 -8.13 -12.56 14.75
N PRO A 87 -9.43 -12.89 14.61
CA PRO A 87 -9.88 -14.27 14.69
C PRO A 87 -9.16 -15.19 13.70
N THR A 88 -8.76 -16.37 14.17
CA THR A 88 -7.98 -17.34 13.39
C THR A 88 -8.65 -17.73 12.07
N LYS A 89 -9.99 -17.74 12.00
CA LYS A 89 -10.74 -18.03 10.77
C LYS A 89 -10.41 -17.06 9.64
N TYR A 90 -10.30 -15.76 9.94
CA TYR A 90 -10.00 -14.73 8.95
C TYR A 90 -8.51 -14.74 8.56
N ILE A 91 -7.61 -15.01 9.51
CA ILE A 91 -6.18 -15.21 9.20
C ILE A 91 -6.01 -16.39 8.23
N LYS A 92 -6.76 -17.48 8.40
CA LYS A 92 -6.72 -18.62 7.47
C LYS A 92 -7.19 -18.23 6.08
N GLU A 93 -8.30 -17.51 5.95
CA GLU A 93 -8.79 -17.03 4.64
C GLU A 93 -7.80 -16.08 3.95
N LEU A 94 -7.19 -15.16 4.71
CA LEU A 94 -6.15 -14.27 4.19
C LEU A 94 -4.91 -15.03 3.76
N ASN A 95 -4.46 -16.02 4.54
CA ASN A 95 -3.27 -16.80 4.21
C ASN A 95 -3.48 -17.71 2.98
N GLN A 96 -4.73 -18.01 2.64
CA GLN A 96 -5.11 -18.71 1.41
C GLN A 96 -5.25 -17.76 0.21
N SER A 97 -5.29 -16.45 0.44
CA SER A 97 -5.31 -15.45 -0.61
C SER A 97 -3.95 -15.36 -1.31
N ASN A 98 -3.99 -15.28 -2.64
CA ASN A 98 -2.82 -14.98 -3.48
C ASN A 98 -2.75 -13.50 -3.90
N TRP A 99 -3.62 -12.64 -3.35
CA TRP A 99 -3.81 -11.25 -3.78
C TRP A 99 -3.76 -10.23 -2.62
N ILE A 100 -3.54 -10.69 -1.38
CA ILE A 100 -3.26 -9.82 -0.22
C ILE A 100 -1.92 -10.20 0.42
N LYS A 101 -1.15 -9.18 0.82
CA LYS A 101 -0.09 -9.27 1.82
C LYS A 101 -0.33 -8.28 2.94
N ILE A 102 0.20 -8.57 4.13
CA ILE A 102 0.19 -7.66 5.27
C ILE A 102 1.62 -7.22 5.54
N GLY A 103 1.86 -5.92 5.65
CA GLY A 103 3.14 -5.36 6.01
C GLY A 103 3.09 -4.62 7.34
N TYR A 104 4.19 -4.65 8.07
CA TYR A 104 4.37 -3.82 9.26
C TYR A 104 4.54 -2.35 8.87
N HIS A 105 3.76 -1.46 9.47
CA HIS A 105 3.83 -0.01 9.24
C HIS A 105 4.61 0.71 10.35
N SER A 106 4.28 0.42 11.59
CA SER A 106 4.91 0.89 12.83
C SER A 106 4.30 0.10 13.98
N ASP A 107 4.75 0.28 15.22
CA ASP A 107 4.18 -0.42 16.38
C ASP A 107 2.73 0.02 16.63
N ASN A 108 2.47 1.32 16.56
CA ASN A 108 1.16 1.92 16.77
C ASN A 108 1.04 3.27 16.03
N PRO A 109 -0.19 3.82 15.85
CA PRO A 109 -0.41 5.07 15.12
C PRO A 109 0.27 6.31 15.73
N GLU A 110 0.59 6.29 17.02
CA GLU A 110 1.25 7.40 17.71
C GLU A 110 2.78 7.26 17.71
N SER A 111 3.30 6.09 17.34
CA SER A 111 4.73 5.80 17.34
C SER A 111 5.45 6.60 16.27
N LYS A 112 6.40 7.41 16.71
CA LYS A 112 7.33 8.15 15.85
C LYS A 112 8.54 7.31 15.39
N ASN A 113 8.65 6.07 15.87
CA ASN A 113 9.82 5.22 15.66
C ASN A 113 11.14 5.79 16.22
N ASP A 114 11.05 6.61 17.28
CA ASP A 114 12.22 7.27 17.89
C ASP A 114 13.06 6.30 18.77
N ASN A 115 12.57 5.08 19.04
CA ASN A 115 13.23 4.08 19.87
C ASN A 115 13.31 2.73 19.15
N SER A 116 14.52 2.35 18.74
CA SER A 116 14.78 1.12 17.99
C SER A 116 14.38 -0.15 18.73
N SER A 117 14.57 -0.24 20.05
CA SER A 117 14.14 -1.42 20.82
C SER A 117 12.62 -1.61 20.75
N ASN A 118 11.85 -0.52 20.87
CA ASN A 118 10.39 -0.58 20.74
C ASN A 118 9.97 -0.96 19.31
N PHE A 119 10.61 -0.36 18.31
CA PHE A 119 10.36 -0.69 16.91
C PHE A 119 10.59 -2.17 16.61
N GLN A 120 11.74 -2.71 17.02
CA GLN A 120 12.10 -4.11 16.77
C GLN A 120 11.18 -5.07 17.51
N ASN A 121 10.84 -4.78 18.76
CA ASN A 121 9.87 -5.58 19.52
C ASN A 121 8.48 -5.54 18.87
N GLY A 122 8.02 -4.38 18.38
CA GLY A 122 6.77 -4.23 17.65
C GLY A 122 6.75 -5.08 16.37
N TYR A 123 7.85 -5.05 15.59
CA TYR A 123 7.98 -5.90 14.40
C TYR A 123 7.99 -7.40 14.75
N LEU A 124 8.74 -7.82 15.79
CA LEU A 124 8.75 -9.22 16.23
C LEU A 124 7.36 -9.67 16.68
N TYR A 125 6.63 -8.80 17.37
CA TYR A 125 5.25 -9.08 17.77
C TYR A 125 4.33 -9.22 16.54
N PHE A 126 4.46 -8.36 15.55
CA PHE A 126 3.79 -8.49 14.26
C PHE A 126 4.11 -9.84 13.57
N GLU A 127 5.41 -10.16 13.43
CA GLU A 127 5.92 -11.37 12.78
C GLU A 127 5.41 -12.65 13.47
N ASN A 128 5.29 -12.63 14.80
CA ASN A 128 4.80 -13.79 15.57
C ASN A 128 3.29 -14.03 15.42
N ASN A 129 2.50 -13.03 15.00
CA ASN A 129 1.05 -13.14 14.90
C ASN A 129 0.53 -13.28 13.47
N ILE A 130 1.37 -13.04 12.46
CA ILE A 130 1.01 -13.15 11.05
C ILE A 130 1.77 -14.32 10.40
N PRO A 131 1.09 -15.23 9.66
CA PRO A 131 1.77 -16.31 8.97
C PRO A 131 2.88 -15.78 8.03
N PRO A 132 4.09 -16.39 7.99
CA PRO A 132 5.19 -15.90 7.17
C PRO A 132 4.85 -15.77 5.68
N SER A 133 3.98 -16.62 5.16
CA SER A 133 3.49 -16.55 3.78
C SER A 133 2.56 -15.37 3.50
N LEU A 134 2.01 -14.72 4.52
CA LEU A 134 1.14 -13.54 4.40
C LEU A 134 1.92 -12.22 4.60
N ILE A 135 3.13 -12.28 5.16
CA ILE A 135 3.98 -11.10 5.40
C ILE A 135 4.54 -10.56 4.08
N ALA A 136 4.43 -9.24 3.88
CA ALA A 136 5.04 -8.51 2.77
C ALA A 136 6.56 -8.32 2.98
N LYS A 137 7.35 -8.41 1.92
CA LYS A 137 8.80 -8.09 1.99
C LYS A 137 9.11 -6.66 1.55
N THR A 138 8.16 -6.00 0.90
CA THR A 138 8.16 -4.56 0.65
C THR A 138 7.34 -3.84 1.70
N LEU A 139 7.98 -2.97 2.48
CA LEU A 139 7.31 -2.21 3.55
C LEU A 139 7.26 -0.72 3.24
N ARG A 140 6.19 -0.06 3.70
CA ARG A 140 6.17 1.38 3.91
C ARG A 140 6.07 1.62 5.40
N LEU A 141 7.09 2.24 5.99
CA LEU A 141 7.07 2.57 7.43
C LEU A 141 6.40 3.92 7.66
N HIS A 142 5.74 4.04 8.81
CA HIS A 142 5.02 5.23 9.22
C HIS A 142 5.91 6.49 9.18
N TYR A 143 5.34 7.60 8.68
CA TYR A 143 6.05 8.85 8.36
C TYR A 143 7.26 8.73 7.44
N PHE A 144 7.47 7.58 6.79
CA PHE A 144 8.71 7.28 6.07
C PHE A 144 9.94 7.43 6.97
N HIS A 145 9.82 7.11 8.26
CA HIS A 145 10.88 7.30 9.24
C HIS A 145 11.40 5.97 9.80
N SER A 146 12.72 5.85 9.90
CA SER A 146 13.42 4.72 10.52
C SER A 146 14.89 5.08 10.75
N SER A 147 15.54 4.37 11.68
CA SER A 147 16.99 4.44 11.89
C SER A 147 17.72 3.42 10.99
N PHE A 148 19.03 3.58 10.80
CA PHE A 148 19.82 2.57 10.06
C PHE A 148 19.87 1.22 10.77
N ASP A 149 19.82 1.22 12.11
CA ASP A 149 19.80 -0.01 12.91
C ASP A 149 18.50 -0.77 12.66
N ASP A 150 17.38 -0.06 12.61
CA ASP A 150 16.06 -0.66 12.34
C ASP A 150 15.94 -1.17 10.90
N ILE A 151 16.47 -0.43 9.92
CA ILE A 151 16.55 -0.91 8.53
C ILE A 151 17.41 -2.19 8.45
N SER A 152 18.54 -2.22 9.16
CA SER A 152 19.43 -3.39 9.21
C SER A 152 18.74 -4.59 9.87
N PHE A 153 17.97 -4.34 10.93
CA PHE A 153 17.13 -5.35 11.57
C PHE A 153 16.06 -5.89 10.61
N LEU A 154 15.28 -5.03 9.94
CA LEU A 154 14.27 -5.45 8.96
C LEU A 154 14.88 -6.31 7.84
N LYS A 155 16.05 -5.91 7.34
CA LYS A 155 16.80 -6.68 6.35
C LYS A 155 17.15 -8.09 6.87
N SER A 156 17.58 -8.20 8.12
CA SER A 156 17.86 -9.50 8.76
C SER A 156 16.61 -10.39 8.88
N LYS A 157 15.42 -9.77 8.87
CA LYS A 157 14.11 -10.43 8.85
C LYS A 157 13.58 -10.73 7.45
N GLY A 158 14.38 -10.45 6.40
CA GLY A 158 14.03 -10.77 5.02
C GLY A 158 13.19 -9.70 4.30
N VAL A 159 13.05 -8.50 4.88
CA VAL A 159 12.54 -7.33 4.17
C VAL A 159 13.56 -6.92 3.12
N THR A 160 13.12 -6.76 1.88
CA THR A 160 13.99 -6.51 0.73
C THR A 160 13.85 -5.10 0.16
N LYS A 161 12.73 -4.43 0.45
CA LYS A 161 12.39 -3.13 -0.13
C LYS A 161 11.65 -2.23 0.84
N LEU A 162 11.96 -0.94 0.82
CA LEU A 162 11.25 0.13 1.54
C LEU A 162 10.70 1.19 0.58
N LEU A 163 9.42 1.53 0.72
CA LEU A 163 8.71 2.48 -0.15
C LEU A 163 8.76 3.91 0.40
N SER A 164 9.54 4.78 -0.24
CA SER A 164 9.76 6.16 0.20
C SER A 164 8.55 7.06 -0.03
N ALA A 165 8.64 8.29 0.47
CA ALA A 165 7.59 9.29 0.31
C ALA A 165 7.28 9.61 -1.18
N ASP A 166 6.04 10.01 -1.43
CA ASP A 166 5.54 10.56 -2.69
C ASP A 166 5.83 12.07 -2.86
N ASP A 167 6.52 12.68 -1.90
CA ASP A 167 6.98 14.07 -1.94
C ASP A 167 8.49 14.19 -1.69
N ASN A 168 8.98 15.41 -1.48
CA ASN A 168 10.42 15.70 -1.39
C ASN A 168 11.01 15.53 0.02
N ARG A 169 10.27 14.96 0.99
CA ARG A 169 10.82 14.75 2.33
C ARG A 169 11.93 13.69 2.31
N ILE A 170 12.87 13.78 3.25
CA ILE A 170 13.91 12.77 3.43
C ILE A 170 13.26 11.51 3.99
N SER A 171 13.40 10.39 3.27
CA SER A 171 12.88 9.10 3.71
C SER A 171 13.93 8.32 4.50
N TYR A 172 13.50 7.62 5.55
CA TYR A 172 14.25 6.65 6.37
C TYR A 172 15.60 7.14 6.90
N SER A 173 15.69 8.44 7.21
CA SER A 173 16.93 9.09 7.63
C SER A 173 18.08 8.88 6.63
N LEU A 174 17.77 8.65 5.35
CA LEU A 174 18.76 8.50 4.30
C LEU A 174 19.66 9.74 4.24
N PRO A 175 20.96 9.59 3.94
CA PRO A 175 21.82 10.75 3.74
C PRO A 175 21.26 11.61 2.60
N PRO A 176 21.33 12.95 2.66
CA PRO A 176 20.73 13.82 1.65
C PRO A 176 21.10 13.46 0.21
N SER A 177 22.37 13.16 -0.06
CA SER A 177 22.85 12.76 -1.40
C SER A 177 22.23 11.44 -1.92
N VAL A 178 21.90 10.53 -1.01
CA VAL A 178 21.24 9.26 -1.32
C VAL A 178 19.76 9.50 -1.58
N ASN A 179 19.12 10.35 -0.77
CA ASN A 179 17.72 10.75 -0.98
C ASN A 179 17.55 11.49 -2.32
N ASP A 180 18.46 12.40 -2.66
CA ASP A 180 18.46 13.09 -3.96
C ASP A 180 18.61 12.11 -5.13
N SER A 181 19.45 11.08 -4.95
CA SER A 181 19.59 10.01 -5.94
C SER A 181 18.31 9.19 -6.10
N LEU A 182 17.60 8.90 -5.01
CA LEU A 182 16.30 8.22 -5.04
C LEU A 182 15.25 9.06 -5.78
N LEU A 183 15.17 10.36 -5.48
CA LEU A 183 14.23 11.27 -6.14
C LEU A 183 14.45 11.37 -7.66
N GLN A 184 15.69 11.18 -8.13
CA GLN A 184 16.05 11.21 -9.56
C GLN A 184 15.86 9.87 -10.28
N LYS A 185 16.09 8.74 -9.59
CA LYS A 185 16.18 7.41 -10.22
C LYS A 185 14.97 6.50 -10.00
N GLN A 186 13.98 6.93 -9.23
CA GLN A 186 12.81 6.16 -8.77
C GLN A 186 13.13 4.99 -7.85
N ALA A 187 14.22 4.25 -8.07
CA ALA A 187 14.68 3.22 -7.16
C ALA A 187 16.21 3.25 -7.02
N ILE A 188 16.69 2.97 -5.81
CA ILE A 188 18.11 2.83 -5.51
C ILE A 188 18.35 1.65 -4.57
N SER A 189 19.55 1.08 -4.61
CA SER A 189 20.03 0.15 -3.59
C SER A 189 21.01 0.89 -2.69
N TYR A 190 20.77 0.86 -1.37
CA TYR A 190 21.67 1.45 -0.38
C TYR A 190 21.75 0.54 0.84
N ALA A 191 22.97 0.27 1.33
CA ALA A 191 23.23 -0.71 2.39
C ALA A 191 22.60 -2.11 2.12
N SER A 192 22.50 -2.50 0.84
CA SER A 192 21.78 -3.70 0.37
C SER A 192 20.30 -3.80 0.82
N MET A 193 19.66 -2.66 1.09
CA MET A 193 18.20 -2.49 1.08
C MET A 193 17.82 -1.76 -0.21
N THR A 194 16.71 -2.15 -0.83
CA THR A 194 16.16 -1.40 -1.97
C THR A 194 15.22 -0.32 -1.44
N PHE A 195 15.39 0.90 -1.93
CA PHE A 195 14.45 1.98 -1.70
C PHE A 195 13.78 2.32 -3.02
N GLU A 196 12.46 2.35 -3.03
CA GLU A 196 11.66 2.66 -4.21
C GLU A 196 10.71 3.79 -3.88
N LYS A 197 10.64 4.77 -4.78
CA LYS A 197 9.86 5.97 -4.59
C LYS A 197 8.39 5.66 -4.85
N THR A 198 7.54 6.21 -3.98
CA THR A 198 6.10 6.19 -4.22
C THR A 198 5.76 7.25 -5.25
N ASP A 199 4.97 6.92 -6.26
CA ASP A 199 4.62 7.86 -7.32
C ASP A 199 3.57 8.87 -6.87
N PHE A 200 2.47 8.37 -6.28
CA PHE A 200 1.44 9.22 -5.71
C PHE A 200 0.52 8.47 -4.75
N ARG A 201 -0.16 9.24 -3.89
CA ARG A 201 -1.29 8.77 -3.08
C ARG A 201 -2.62 9.28 -3.62
N THR A 202 -3.64 8.42 -3.66
CA THR A 202 -4.87 8.74 -4.43
C THR A 202 -5.73 9.81 -3.78
N GLU A 203 -5.78 9.87 -2.45
CA GLU A 203 -6.60 10.82 -1.68
C GLU A 203 -6.13 12.28 -1.81
N HIS A 204 -4.91 12.52 -2.29
CA HIS A 204 -4.40 13.85 -2.61
C HIS A 204 -4.89 14.38 -3.96
N HIS A 205 -5.61 13.56 -4.74
CA HIS A 205 -5.94 13.86 -6.12
C HIS A 205 -7.42 13.65 -6.40
N LEU A 206 -8.09 14.70 -6.89
CA LEU A 206 -9.49 14.59 -7.34
C LEU A 206 -9.65 13.60 -8.50
N PHE A 207 -8.62 13.52 -9.37
CA PHE A 207 -8.57 12.60 -10.50
C PHE A 207 -7.20 11.90 -10.56
N PRO A 208 -6.99 10.82 -9.78
CA PRO A 208 -5.70 10.11 -9.69
C PRO A 208 -5.21 9.57 -11.05
N LEU A 209 -6.13 9.26 -11.97
CA LEU A 209 -5.81 8.88 -13.35
C LEU A 209 -4.87 9.87 -14.06
N LEU A 210 -5.02 11.17 -13.80
CA LEU A 210 -4.16 12.20 -14.39
C LEU A 210 -2.71 12.11 -13.90
N LYS A 211 -2.48 11.50 -12.73
CA LYS A 211 -1.13 11.30 -12.20
C LYS A 211 -0.40 10.15 -12.86
N VAL A 212 -1.11 9.13 -13.35
CA VAL A 212 -0.48 8.07 -14.15
C VAL A 212 0.31 8.66 -15.34
N TRP A 213 -0.14 9.78 -15.92
CA TRP A 213 0.59 10.47 -16.99
C TRP A 213 1.98 10.99 -16.58
N SER A 214 2.15 11.49 -15.36
CA SER A 214 3.47 11.96 -14.91
C SER A 214 4.45 10.82 -14.67
N HIS A 215 3.96 9.57 -14.64
CA HIS A 215 4.71 8.37 -14.28
C HIS A 215 4.77 7.34 -15.42
N ILE A 216 4.45 7.77 -16.65
CA ILE A 216 4.38 6.87 -17.81
C ILE A 216 5.74 6.24 -18.18
N GLN A 217 6.84 6.85 -17.75
CA GLN A 217 8.19 6.33 -17.99
C GLN A 217 8.64 5.34 -16.90
N ASP A 218 7.94 5.28 -15.77
CA ASP A 218 8.33 4.45 -14.62
C ASP A 218 7.99 2.98 -14.87
N ASN A 219 8.94 2.07 -14.65
CA ASN A 219 8.72 0.64 -14.93
C ASN A 219 7.70 0.01 -13.97
N VAL A 220 7.75 0.44 -12.72
CA VAL A 220 6.83 0.06 -11.64
C VAL A 220 6.09 1.32 -11.23
N LEU A 221 4.76 1.27 -11.19
CA LEU A 221 3.95 2.30 -10.56
C LEU A 221 3.65 1.93 -9.11
N VAL A 222 4.12 2.75 -8.17
CA VAL A 222 3.88 2.56 -6.74
C VAL A 222 2.80 3.54 -6.28
N ILE A 223 1.61 3.00 -6.00
CA ILE A 223 0.41 3.78 -5.69
C ILE A 223 -0.12 3.36 -4.31
N PHE A 224 -0.55 4.34 -3.51
CA PHE A 224 -1.18 4.04 -2.24
C PHE A 224 -2.32 4.97 -1.85
N THR A 225 -3.00 4.64 -0.77
CA THR A 225 -3.98 5.47 -0.06
C THR A 225 -3.97 5.08 1.41
N HIS A 226 -4.59 5.85 2.28
CA HIS A 226 -4.86 5.42 3.66
C HIS A 226 -6.22 4.74 3.76
N GLU A 227 -6.38 3.83 4.73
CA GLU A 227 -7.65 3.16 5.02
C GLU A 227 -8.75 4.18 5.36
N TRP A 228 -8.47 5.13 6.28
CA TRP A 228 -9.41 6.20 6.63
C TRP A 228 -9.77 7.10 5.44
N ALA A 229 -8.89 7.16 4.43
CA ALA A 229 -9.10 7.94 3.24
C ALA A 229 -9.95 7.21 2.19
N LEU A 230 -10.25 5.91 2.34
CA LEU A 230 -11.17 5.15 1.48
C LEU A 230 -12.65 5.49 1.73
N ASN A 231 -12.95 6.78 1.81
CA ASN A 231 -14.32 7.29 1.77
C ASN A 231 -14.96 7.06 0.38
N PHE A 232 -16.27 7.30 0.27
CA PHE A 232 -17.04 7.06 -0.96
C PHE A 232 -16.37 7.59 -2.24
N TRP A 233 -15.83 8.82 -2.21
CA TRP A 233 -15.24 9.45 -3.39
C TRP A 233 -13.88 8.86 -3.73
N ASN A 234 -12.96 8.79 -2.77
CA ASN A 234 -11.62 8.26 -3.02
C ASN A 234 -11.67 6.76 -3.35
N ALA A 235 -12.53 5.98 -2.70
CA ALA A 235 -12.74 4.57 -3.04
C ALA A 235 -13.27 4.41 -4.48
N ALA A 236 -14.22 5.24 -4.91
CA ALA A 236 -14.68 5.20 -6.30
C ALA A 236 -13.54 5.53 -7.28
N MET A 237 -12.73 6.54 -7.00
CA MET A 237 -11.61 6.94 -7.87
C MET A 237 -10.47 5.92 -7.87
N PHE A 238 -10.14 5.33 -6.73
CA PHE A 238 -9.16 4.26 -6.61
C PHE A 238 -9.59 3.04 -7.43
N ARG A 239 -10.86 2.61 -7.32
CA ARG A 239 -11.41 1.53 -8.17
C ARG A 239 -11.28 1.86 -9.66
N ILE A 240 -11.70 3.05 -10.08
CA ILE A 240 -11.63 3.46 -11.50
C ILE A 240 -10.18 3.45 -11.99
N LEU A 241 -9.23 3.92 -11.17
CA LEU A 241 -7.80 3.87 -11.46
C LEU A 241 -7.31 2.44 -11.68
N VAL A 242 -7.66 1.52 -10.77
CA VAL A 242 -7.24 0.11 -10.89
C VAL A 242 -7.85 -0.53 -12.14
N TYR A 243 -9.13 -0.27 -12.43
CA TYR A 243 -9.79 -0.78 -13.64
C TYR A 243 -9.14 -0.25 -14.91
N TYR A 244 -8.76 1.03 -14.91
CA TYR A 244 -8.02 1.64 -16.00
C TYR A 244 -6.67 0.95 -16.20
N LEU A 245 -5.85 0.82 -15.15
CA LEU A 245 -4.54 0.18 -15.25
C LEU A 245 -4.65 -1.27 -15.75
N ALA A 246 -5.62 -2.04 -15.25
CA ALA A 246 -5.89 -3.40 -15.69
C ALA A 246 -6.31 -3.46 -17.17
N PHE A 247 -7.25 -2.61 -17.57
CA PHE A 247 -7.71 -2.52 -18.97
C PHE A 247 -6.57 -2.20 -19.94
N TYR A 248 -5.59 -1.42 -19.48
CA TYR A 248 -4.42 -1.04 -20.26
C TYR A 248 -3.24 -2.02 -20.16
N GLY A 249 -3.44 -3.20 -19.55
CA GLY A 249 -2.47 -4.30 -19.57
C GLY A 249 -1.36 -4.19 -18.52
N CYS A 250 -1.54 -3.40 -17.47
CA CYS A 250 -0.64 -3.43 -16.32
C CYS A 250 -0.77 -4.75 -15.55
N THR A 251 0.33 -5.20 -14.95
CA THR A 251 0.37 -6.37 -14.06
C THR A 251 0.47 -5.91 -12.60
N PHE A 252 -0.39 -6.43 -11.73
CA PHE A 252 -0.35 -6.10 -10.30
C PHE A 252 0.58 -7.05 -9.54
N ILE A 253 1.46 -6.46 -8.72
CA ILE A 253 2.50 -7.17 -7.96
C ILE A 253 2.29 -7.02 -6.45
N MET A 254 2.82 -7.99 -5.70
CA MET A 254 2.96 -7.94 -4.24
C MET A 254 4.31 -8.53 -3.90
N GLU A 255 5.30 -7.67 -3.70
CA GLU A 255 6.66 -8.07 -3.35
C GLU A 255 6.89 -8.01 -1.84
#